data_AF-A0A949ZF23-F1
#
_entry.id   AF-A0A949ZF23-F1
#
_cell.length_a   1.000
_cell.length_b   1.000
_cell.length_c   1.000
_cell.angle_alpha   90.00
_cell.angle_beta   90.00
_cell.angle_gamma   90.00
#
_symmetry.space_group_name_H-M   'P 1'
#
loop_
_entity.id
_entity.type
_entity.pdbx_description
1 polymer ?
#
loop_
_entity_poly.entity_id
_entity_poly.type
_entity_poly.pdbx_seq_one_letter_code
_entity_poly.pdbx_strand_id
1 'polypeptide(L)'
;DVPEEYEPRNGLRLQHRQTPPHARHEATHPVDLDDGSLLARVLESRMTPTNSMHHQALRRIAHDLVPTARTRDGIVEAVEARDAHPFYLGVQWHPEEMIDVDGPSRTLFEAFISSAARRAQRKHVRTLDTPTTR
;
A
#
# COMPACT_ATOMS: atom_id res chain seq x y z
N ASP A 1 20.36 12.07 16.54
CA ASP A 1 18.93 11.83 16.32
C ASP A 1 18.52 12.28 14.93
N VAL A 2 17.95 11.38 14.15
CA VAL A 2 17.29 11.75 12.89
C VAL A 2 16.01 12.47 13.30
N PRO A 3 15.67 13.64 12.74
CA PRO A 3 14.40 14.30 13.05
C PRO A 3 13.25 13.30 12.94
N GLU A 4 12.47 13.17 14.01
CA GLU A 4 11.40 12.17 14.11
C GLU A 4 10.28 12.43 13.10
N GLU A 5 10.16 13.66 12.60
CA GLU A 5 9.07 14.09 11.72
C GLU A 5 9.62 14.50 10.35
N TYR A 6 9.01 13.97 9.28
CA TYR A 6 9.23 14.46 7.93
C TYR A 6 8.58 15.84 7.79
N GLU A 7 9.35 16.85 7.38
CA GLU A 7 8.79 18.17 7.11
C GLU A 7 8.20 18.22 5.67
N PRO A 8 6.88 18.38 5.53
CA PRO A 8 6.21 18.36 4.25
C PRO A 8 6.59 19.57 3.39
N ARG A 9 6.90 19.33 2.13
CA ARG A 9 7.44 20.35 1.21
C ARG A 9 6.45 21.45 0.84
N ASN A 10 5.16 21.22 1.05
CA ASN A 10 4.08 22.14 0.68
C ASN A 10 3.56 22.97 1.86
N GLY A 11 4.15 22.84 3.05
CA GLY A 11 3.77 23.59 4.25
C GLY A 11 2.48 23.14 4.94
N LEU A 12 1.79 22.12 4.42
CA LEU A 12 0.65 21.49 5.10
C LEU A 12 1.16 20.42 6.05
N ARG A 13 0.62 20.31 7.26
CA ARG A 13 1.02 19.28 8.24
C ARG A 13 -0.16 18.40 8.61
N LEU A 14 -0.07 17.09 8.36
CA LEU A 14 -1.03 16.12 8.87
C LEU A 14 -0.43 15.33 10.04
N GLN A 15 -1.27 14.93 10.97
CA GLN A 15 -0.88 14.06 12.09
C GLN A 15 -0.85 12.61 11.59
N HIS A 16 0.35 12.02 11.50
CA HIS A 16 0.57 10.63 11.06
C HIS A 16 0.71 9.63 12.22
N ARG A 17 0.56 10.12 13.45
CA ARG A 17 0.52 9.28 14.64
C ARG A 17 -0.79 9.52 15.37
N GLN A 18 -1.71 8.57 15.23
CA GLN A 18 -2.96 8.58 15.96
C GLN A 18 -2.74 8.52 17.47
N THR A 19 -3.50 9.36 18.17
CA THR A 19 -3.58 9.43 19.62
C THR A 19 -5.05 9.36 20.05
N PRO A 20 -5.34 9.02 21.32
CA PRO A 20 -6.70 9.11 21.85
C PRO A 20 -7.35 10.47 21.53
N PRO A 21 -8.65 10.50 21.20
CA PRO A 21 -9.62 9.40 21.32
C PRO A 21 -9.68 8.43 20.12
N HIS A 22 -8.93 8.67 19.04
CA HIS A 22 -9.03 7.86 17.82
C HIS A 22 -8.52 6.43 18.04
N ALA A 23 -9.37 5.45 17.73
CA ALA A 23 -8.99 4.05 17.79
C ALA A 23 -8.10 3.66 16.59
N ARG A 24 -7.32 2.57 16.71
CA ARG A 24 -6.43 2.11 15.64
C ARG A 24 -7.16 1.73 14.34
N HIS A 25 -8.39 1.26 14.46
CA HIS A 25 -9.24 0.90 13.31
C HIS A 25 -9.99 2.09 12.70
N GLU A 26 -9.88 3.28 13.29
CA GLU A 26 -10.55 4.48 12.81
C GLU A 26 -9.68 5.19 11.76
N ALA A 27 -10.28 5.49 10.60
CA ALA A 27 -9.63 6.30 9.59
C ALA A 27 -9.55 7.77 10.03
N THR A 28 -8.38 8.39 9.89
CA THR A 28 -8.13 9.76 10.36
C THR A 28 -7.72 10.73 9.26
N HIS A 29 -7.26 10.23 8.11
CA HIS A 29 -7.02 11.08 6.94
C HIS A 29 -7.26 10.33 5.61
N PRO A 30 -7.55 11.07 4.53
CA PRO A 30 -7.60 10.48 3.19
C PRO A 30 -6.21 10.42 2.55
N VAL A 31 -6.02 9.39 1.73
CA VAL A 31 -4.87 9.22 0.85
C VAL A 31 -5.35 9.25 -0.60
N ASP A 32 -4.77 10.15 -1.39
CA ASP A 32 -5.01 10.25 -2.83
C ASP A 32 -4.21 9.16 -3.56
N LEU A 33 -4.84 8.49 -4.51
CA LEU A 33 -4.29 7.36 -5.26
C LEU A 33 -3.99 7.80 -6.70
N ASP A 34 -2.80 7.49 -7.19
CA ASP A 34 -2.42 7.80 -8.56
C ASP A 34 -3.25 6.99 -9.56
N ASP A 35 -3.75 7.67 -10.59
CA ASP A 35 -4.51 7.04 -11.67
C ASP A 35 -3.70 5.92 -12.35
N GLY A 36 -4.32 4.76 -12.53
CA GLY A 36 -3.70 3.61 -13.19
C GLY A 36 -2.77 2.77 -12.32
N SER A 37 -2.55 3.16 -11.06
CA SER A 37 -1.85 2.35 -10.07
C SER A 37 -2.56 1.02 -9.80
N LEU A 38 -1.82 0.00 -9.33
CA LEU A 38 -2.41 -1.24 -8.84
C LEU A 38 -3.40 -0.94 -7.71
N LEU A 39 -3.03 -0.06 -6.78
CA LEU A 39 -3.86 0.30 -5.64
C LEU A 39 -5.20 0.91 -6.08
N ALA A 40 -5.20 1.90 -6.97
CA ALA A 40 -6.43 2.51 -7.48
C ALA A 40 -7.31 1.52 -8.25
N ARG A 41 -6.70 0.57 -8.98
CA ARG A 41 -7.44 -0.51 -9.67
C ARG A 41 -8.05 -1.53 -8.72
N VAL A 42 -7.32 -1.90 -7.66
CA VAL A 42 -7.81 -2.87 -6.67
C VAL A 42 -8.97 -2.29 -5.87
N LEU A 43 -8.88 -1.01 -5.49
CA LEU A 43 -9.90 -0.33 -4.70
C LEU A 43 -11.02 0.29 -5.54
N GLU A 44 -10.88 0.29 -6.88
CA GLU A 44 -11.79 0.96 -7.82
C GLU A 44 -12.07 2.43 -7.43
N SER A 45 -11.06 3.09 -6.89
CA SER A 45 -11.16 4.44 -6.33
C SER A 45 -9.89 5.23 -6.59
N ARG A 46 -10.00 6.55 -6.48
CA ARG A 46 -8.88 7.51 -6.55
C ARG A 46 -8.48 8.06 -5.18
N MET A 47 -9.17 7.64 -4.13
CA MET A 47 -8.91 8.04 -2.75
C MET A 47 -9.36 6.92 -1.81
N THR A 48 -8.62 6.71 -0.73
CA THR A 48 -9.04 5.82 0.35
C THR A 48 -8.84 6.50 1.72
N PRO A 49 -9.83 6.41 2.64
CA PRO A 49 -9.62 6.81 4.02
C PRO A 49 -8.69 5.79 4.71
N THR A 50 -7.77 6.26 5.55
CA THR A 50 -6.76 5.42 6.22
C THR A 50 -6.60 5.80 7.67
N ASN A 51 -6.23 4.80 8.49
CA ASN A 51 -5.61 5.05 9.78
C ASN A 51 -4.13 5.44 9.63
N SER A 52 -3.47 5.84 10.70
CA SER A 52 -2.06 6.25 10.65
C SER A 52 -1.35 6.13 12.00
N MET A 53 -0.27 5.36 12.02
CA MET A 53 0.49 5.00 13.23
C MET A 53 2.01 5.01 12.98
N HIS A 54 2.49 5.97 12.20
CA HIS A 54 3.91 6.10 11.87
C HIS A 54 4.43 7.51 12.21
N HIS A 55 5.68 7.56 12.68
CA HIS A 55 6.40 8.83 12.85
C HIS A 55 7.37 9.05 11.68
N GLN A 56 7.83 7.97 11.05
CA GLN A 56 8.74 8.01 9.92
C GLN A 56 7.97 7.99 8.59
N ALA A 57 8.60 8.53 7.55
CA ALA A 57 8.09 8.51 6.20
C ALA A 57 9.21 8.27 5.18
N LEU A 58 8.85 7.80 4.00
CA LEU A 58 9.80 7.53 2.92
C LEU A 58 10.44 8.83 2.41
N ARG A 59 11.74 9.00 2.69
CA ARG A 59 12.53 10.16 2.20
C ARG A 59 13.10 9.98 0.79
N ARG A 60 13.58 8.77 0.49
CA ARG A 60 14.16 8.41 -0.80
C ARG A 60 13.59 7.07 -1.24
N ILE A 61 13.06 7.04 -2.44
CA ILE A 61 12.43 5.86 -3.04
C ILE A 61 13.47 5.17 -3.91
N ALA A 62 13.56 3.85 -3.81
CA ALA A 62 14.44 3.06 -4.67
C ALA A 62 14.02 3.20 -6.14
N HIS A 63 14.97 3.07 -7.07
CA HIS A 63 14.71 3.21 -8.51
C HIS A 63 13.55 2.32 -9.00
N ASP A 64 13.50 1.09 -8.49
CA ASP A 64 12.55 0.06 -8.91
C ASP A 64 11.19 0.18 -8.22
N LEU A 65 10.99 1.22 -7.39
CA LEU A 65 9.73 1.53 -6.75
C LEU A 65 9.16 2.84 -7.27
N VAL A 66 7.83 2.88 -7.37
CA VAL A 66 7.06 4.06 -7.80
C VAL A 66 6.10 4.41 -6.65
N PRO A 67 6.15 5.63 -6.10
CA PRO A 67 5.09 6.13 -5.22
C PRO A 67 3.78 6.18 -5.99
N THR A 68 2.71 5.61 -5.44
CA THR A 68 1.40 5.56 -6.09
C THR A 68 0.26 6.05 -5.21
N ALA A 69 0.55 6.45 -3.97
CA ALA A 69 -0.44 7.09 -3.12
C ALA A 69 0.22 8.10 -2.17
N ARG A 70 -0.48 9.20 -1.91
CA ARG A 70 0.01 10.28 -1.03
C ARG A 70 -1.10 10.92 -0.23
N THR A 71 -0.79 11.34 0.99
CA THR A 71 -1.61 12.31 1.72
C THR A 71 -1.45 13.73 1.17
N ARG A 72 -2.32 14.65 1.60
CA ARG A 72 -2.32 16.05 1.15
C ARG A 72 -1.07 16.84 1.53
N ASP A 73 -0.37 16.47 2.60
CA ASP A 73 0.94 17.04 2.96
C ASP A 73 2.10 16.46 2.12
N GLY A 74 1.78 15.52 1.21
CA GLY A 74 2.72 14.97 0.22
C GLY A 74 3.54 13.80 0.73
N ILE A 75 3.24 13.26 1.92
CA ILE A 75 3.82 12.01 2.40
C ILE A 75 3.41 10.85 1.49
N VAL A 76 4.36 9.99 1.16
CA VAL A 76 4.11 8.78 0.37
C VAL A 76 3.52 7.73 1.27
N GLU A 77 2.31 7.29 0.92
CA GLU A 77 1.53 6.30 1.67
C GLU A 77 1.47 4.95 0.98
N ALA A 78 1.76 4.89 -0.32
CA ALA A 78 1.91 3.62 -1.02
C ALA A 78 3.01 3.66 -2.09
N VAL A 79 3.63 2.50 -2.27
CA VAL A 79 4.61 2.25 -3.33
C VAL A 79 4.30 0.93 -4.05
N GLU A 80 4.59 0.92 -5.34
CA GLU A 80 4.47 -0.24 -6.22
C GLU A 80 5.80 -0.53 -6.91
N ALA A 81 6.00 -1.76 -7.39
CA ALA A 81 7.14 -2.08 -8.25
C ALA A 81 6.98 -1.41 -9.62
N ARG A 82 8.06 -0.83 -10.14
CA ARG A 82 8.11 -0.23 -11.49
C ARG A 82 7.93 -1.28 -12.59
N ASP A 83 8.57 -2.43 -12.43
CA ASP A 83 8.59 -3.52 -13.40
C ASP A 83 7.58 -4.63 -13.06
N ALA A 84 7.46 -5.61 -13.97
CA ALA A 84 6.42 -6.65 -14.01
C ALA A 84 6.45 -7.68 -12.87
N HIS A 85 6.45 -7.24 -11.61
CA HIS A 85 6.00 -8.06 -10.51
C HIS A 85 4.46 -8.11 -10.56
N PRO A 86 3.83 -9.30 -10.58
CA PRO A 86 2.38 -9.41 -10.78
C PRO A 86 1.56 -8.78 -9.65
N PHE A 87 2.16 -8.62 -8.47
CA PHE A 87 1.55 -7.92 -7.33
C PHE A 87 2.65 -7.49 -6.34
N TYR A 88 3.03 -6.22 -6.34
CA TYR A 88 3.91 -5.63 -5.33
C TYR A 88 3.27 -4.32 -4.89
N LEU A 89 2.79 -4.29 -3.65
CA LEU A 89 2.12 -3.14 -3.07
C LEU A 89 2.60 -3.02 -1.63
N GLY A 90 3.27 -1.92 -1.31
CA GLY A 90 3.58 -1.52 0.05
C GLY A 90 2.70 -0.34 0.42
N VAL A 91 2.06 -0.40 1.58
CA VAL A 91 1.26 0.69 2.16
C VAL A 91 1.84 1.09 3.51
N GLN A 92 1.70 2.36 3.87
CA GLN A 92 2.29 2.91 5.10
C GLN A 92 1.29 2.90 6.27
N TRP A 93 -0.01 2.99 6.00
CA TRP A 93 -1.07 2.75 6.98
C TRP A 93 -1.22 1.27 7.35
N HIS A 94 -2.15 0.96 8.25
CA HIS A 94 -2.36 -0.36 8.82
C HIS A 94 -3.73 -0.94 8.42
N PRO A 95 -3.88 -1.51 7.21
CA PRO A 95 -5.14 -2.11 6.77
C PRO A 95 -5.56 -3.31 7.62
N GLU A 96 -4.63 -3.98 8.31
CA GLU A 96 -4.93 -5.10 9.21
C GLU A 96 -5.77 -4.69 10.42
N GLU A 97 -5.65 -3.44 10.87
CA GLU A 97 -6.46 -2.90 11.97
C GLU A 97 -7.86 -2.50 11.49
N MET A 98 -8.06 -2.35 10.18
CA MET A 98 -9.31 -1.83 9.60
C MET A 98 -10.17 -2.90 8.92
N ILE A 99 -9.63 -4.10 8.69
CA ILE A 99 -10.24 -5.18 7.88
C ILE A 99 -11.67 -5.59 8.31
N ASP A 100 -12.00 -5.46 9.59
CA ASP A 100 -13.30 -5.82 10.14
C ASP A 100 -14.31 -4.66 10.11
N VAL A 101 -13.84 -3.44 9.86
CA VAL A 101 -14.66 -2.22 9.92
C VAL A 101 -14.75 -1.48 8.59
N ASP A 102 -13.89 -1.76 7.62
CA ASP A 102 -13.93 -1.16 6.29
C ASP A 102 -13.81 -2.16 5.13
N GLY A 103 -14.46 -1.80 4.02
CA GLY A 103 -14.39 -2.56 2.76
C GLY A 103 -13.02 -2.50 2.09
N PRO A 104 -12.39 -1.31 1.94
CA PRO A 104 -11.11 -1.17 1.26
C PRO A 104 -10.01 -2.06 1.81
N SER A 105 -9.85 -2.15 3.14
CA SER A 105 -8.77 -2.98 3.71
C SER A 105 -9.00 -4.46 3.44
N ARG A 106 -10.26 -4.93 3.53
CA ARG A 106 -10.63 -6.30 3.13
C ARG A 106 -10.29 -6.56 1.66
N THR A 107 -10.64 -5.65 0.76
CA THR A 107 -10.35 -5.76 -0.67
C THR A 107 -8.84 -5.85 -0.96
N LEU A 108 -7.99 -5.13 -0.21
CA LEU A 108 -6.53 -5.24 -0.35
C LEU A 108 -6.02 -6.64 -0.01
N PHE A 109 -6.48 -7.22 1.10
CA PHE A 109 -6.10 -8.58 1.49
C PHE A 109 -6.61 -9.62 0.49
N GLU A 110 -7.85 -9.49 0.02
CA GLU A 110 -8.42 -10.37 -1.02
C GLU A 110 -7.62 -10.30 -2.32
N ALA A 111 -7.22 -9.10 -2.75
CA ALA A 111 -6.40 -8.90 -3.94
C ALA A 111 -5.00 -9.53 -3.80
N PHE A 112 -4.39 -9.43 -2.62
CA PHE A 112 -3.13 -10.09 -2.30
C PHE A 112 -3.27 -11.62 -2.35
N ILE A 113 -4.27 -12.18 -1.68
CA ILE A 113 -4.55 -13.64 -1.65
C ILE A 113 -4.81 -14.17 -3.06
N SER A 114 -5.66 -13.49 -3.83
CA SER A 114 -5.96 -13.84 -5.23
C SER A 114 -4.70 -13.85 -6.10
N SER A 115 -3.81 -12.86 -5.92
CA SER A 115 -2.54 -12.79 -6.65
C SER A 115 -1.57 -13.91 -6.25
N ALA A 116 -1.50 -14.25 -4.96
CA ALA A 116 -0.71 -15.38 -4.47
C ALA A 116 -1.23 -16.72 -5.02
N ALA A 117 -2.55 -16.93 -5.04
CA ALA A 117 -3.17 -18.14 -5.60
C ALA A 117 -2.87 -18.30 -7.09
N ARG A 118 -3.02 -17.22 -7.88
CA ARG A 118 -2.65 -17.22 -9.31
C ARG A 118 -1.17 -17.55 -9.53
N ARG A 119 -0.28 -17.04 -8.67
CA ARG A 119 1.15 -17.35 -8.72
C ARG A 119 1.44 -18.83 -8.44
N ALA A 120 0.75 -19.43 -7.48
CA ALA A 120 0.89 -20.84 -7.13
C ALA A 120 0.45 -21.76 -8.30
N GLN A 121 -0.69 -21.45 -8.93
CA GLN A 121 -1.19 -22.19 -10.10
C GLN A 121 -0.19 -22.15 -11.27
N ARG A 122 0.41 -20.99 -11.56
CA ARG A 122 1.44 -20.85 -12.60
C ARG A 122 2.72 -21.65 -12.30
N LYS A 123 3.09 -21.82 -11.03
CA LYS A 123 4.22 -22.70 -10.65
C LYS A 123 3.87 -24.16 -10.91
N HIS A 124 2.66 -24.58 -10.54
CA HIS A 124 2.21 -25.97 -10.69
C HIS A 124 2.19 -26.42 -12.17
N VAL A 125 1.67 -25.58 -13.06
CA VAL A 125 1.67 -25.86 -14.52
C VAL A 125 3.11 -25.97 -15.07
N ARG A 126 4.01 -25.07 -14.68
CA ARG A 126 5.41 -25.08 -15.15
C ARG A 126 6.21 -26.32 -14.72
N THR A 127 5.84 -26.97 -13.60
CA THR A 127 6.53 -28.18 -13.12
C THR A 127 6.13 -29.44 -13.88
N LEU A 128 4.94 -29.47 -14.48
CA LEU A 128 4.44 -30.63 -15.22
C LEU A 128 4.93 -30.70 -16.68
N ASP A 129 5.49 -29.59 -17.21
CA ASP A 129 5.92 -29.45 -18.61
C ASP A 129 7.45 -29.55 -18.81
N THR A 130 8.22 -30.08 -17.85
CA THR A 130 9.67 -30.32 -18.09
C THR A 130 9.86 -31.67 -18.78
N PRO A 131 10.28 -31.73 -20.06
CA PRO A 131 10.56 -33.01 -20.70
C PRO A 131 11.84 -33.57 -20.10
N THR A 132 11.76 -34.75 -19.48
CA THR A 132 12.91 -35.58 -19.17
C THR A 132 13.55 -35.98 -20.49
N THR A 133 14.54 -35.21 -20.95
CA THR A 133 15.34 -35.59 -22.12
C THR A 133 16.39 -36.59 -21.64
N ARG A 134 16.35 -37.80 -22.18
CA ARG A 134 17.36 -38.85 -22.02
C ARG A 134 18.64 -38.49 -22.76
#